data_AF-A0A1S4FN42-F1
#
_entry.id   AF-A0A1S4FN42-F1
#
_cell.length_a   1.000
_cell.length_b   1.000
_cell.length_c   1.000
_cell.angle_alpha   90.00
_cell.angle_beta   90.00
_cell.angle_gamma   90.00
#
_symmetry.space_group_name_H-M   'P 1'
#
loop_
_entity.id
_entity.type
_entity.pdbx_description
1 polymer ?
#
loop_
_entity_poly.entity_id
_entity_poly.type
_entity_poly.pdbx_seq_one_letter_code
_entity_poly.pdbx_strand_id
1 'polypeptide(L)'
;MSRVVHILRAGKLSYQKSLNLQKTVSSAVLNGDQSNVLILTEHDPVYTVGIRTKSYGPEEERRLKALGAEFFRTNRGGLITFHGPGQLVAYPVLNLKNFQPSVRWYVCHIEKTVIDLCRRYGLKAATTEDTGVWIGDRKICAIGIHASRYVTTHGLALNCNNDLGWFKHIVPCGIEGKGVTSLSTELSREVPVEEATAKFLESFRDVLQCDLKELEPDKQREILGQGCSFSS
;
A
#
# COMPACT_ATOMS: atom_id res chain seq x y z
N MET A 1 11.95 12.94 -20.67
CA MET A 1 10.80 12.09 -21.03
C MET A 1 9.79 12.18 -19.90
N SER A 2 8.52 12.46 -20.20
CA SER A 2 7.46 12.49 -19.19
C SER A 2 7.34 11.08 -18.58
N ARG A 3 7.35 11.00 -17.25
CA ARG A 3 7.24 9.74 -16.51
C ARG A 3 5.76 9.45 -16.32
N VAL A 4 5.11 8.80 -17.28
CA VAL A 4 3.68 8.48 -17.15
C VAL A 4 3.50 7.31 -16.18
N VAL A 5 2.57 7.46 -15.24
CA VAL A 5 2.08 6.40 -14.35
C VAL A 5 0.57 6.32 -14.50
N HIS A 6 0.08 5.15 -14.87
CA HIS A 6 -1.34 4.91 -15.07
C HIS A 6 -2.03 4.55 -13.76
N ILE A 7 -3.18 5.17 -13.48
CA ILE A 7 -3.99 4.88 -12.30
C ILE A 7 -4.92 3.71 -12.63
N LEU A 8 -4.90 2.68 -11.77
CA LEU A 8 -5.87 1.59 -11.78
C LEU A 8 -6.69 1.64 -10.48
N ARG A 9 -7.96 2.04 -10.57
CA ARG A 9 -8.88 2.06 -9.43
C ARG A 9 -9.57 0.72 -9.28
N ALA A 10 -9.00 -0.17 -8.47
CA ALA A 10 -9.47 -1.54 -8.33
C ALA A 10 -10.68 -1.69 -7.39
N GLY A 11 -11.04 -0.63 -6.66
CA GLY A 11 -12.13 -0.67 -5.68
C GLY A 11 -11.79 -1.58 -4.50
N LYS A 12 -12.76 -2.36 -4.04
CA LYS A 12 -12.56 -3.34 -2.97
C LYS A 12 -12.18 -4.70 -3.58
N LEU A 13 -11.03 -5.25 -3.18
CA LEU A 13 -10.54 -6.55 -3.64
C LEU A 13 -10.10 -7.41 -2.46
N SER A 14 -10.31 -8.73 -2.57
CA SER A 14 -9.63 -9.67 -1.67
C SER A 14 -8.12 -9.58 -1.84
N TYR A 15 -7.38 -9.94 -0.80
CA TYR A 15 -5.93 -9.82 -0.83
C TYR A 15 -5.30 -10.70 -1.92
N GLN A 16 -5.81 -11.93 -2.09
CA GLN A 16 -5.33 -12.87 -3.11
C GLN A 16 -5.51 -12.34 -4.55
N LYS A 17 -6.66 -11.75 -4.86
CA LYS A 17 -6.91 -11.13 -6.18
C LYS A 17 -5.93 -9.99 -6.45
N SER A 18 -5.64 -9.21 -5.43
CA SER A 18 -4.71 -8.09 -5.49
C SER A 18 -3.26 -8.54 -5.70
N LEU A 19 -2.85 -9.65 -5.08
CA LEU A 19 -1.54 -10.27 -5.36
C LEU A 19 -1.41 -10.74 -6.81
N ASN A 20 -2.45 -11.38 -7.35
CA ASN A 20 -2.47 -11.85 -8.74
C ASN A 20 -2.45 -10.69 -9.74
N LEU A 21 -3.21 -9.63 -9.43
CA LEU A 21 -3.22 -8.39 -10.20
C LEU A 21 -1.82 -7.75 -10.22
N GLN A 22 -1.17 -7.61 -9.06
CA GLN A 22 0.19 -7.08 -8.99
C GLN A 22 1.18 -7.92 -9.80
N LYS A 23 1.10 -9.25 -9.74
CA LYS A 23 1.96 -10.14 -10.55
C LYS A 23 1.77 -9.87 -12.04
N THR A 24 0.52 -9.85 -12.51
CA THR A 24 0.17 -9.60 -13.92
C THR A 24 0.72 -8.26 -14.41
N VAL A 25 0.45 -7.19 -13.66
CA VAL A 25 0.91 -5.84 -13.99
C VAL A 25 2.45 -5.76 -13.93
N SER A 26 3.09 -6.35 -12.92
CA SER A 26 4.55 -6.32 -12.79
C SER A 26 5.27 -7.02 -13.93
N SER A 27 4.70 -8.13 -14.44
CA SER A 27 5.24 -8.84 -15.61
C SER A 27 5.13 -7.99 -16.87
N ALA A 28 3.97 -7.36 -17.11
CA ALA A 28 3.77 -6.48 -18.26
C ALA A 28 4.69 -5.24 -18.22
N VAL A 29 4.87 -4.64 -17.03
CA VAL A 29 5.80 -3.52 -16.82
C VAL A 29 7.25 -3.94 -17.02
N LEU A 30 7.63 -5.15 -16.59
CA LEU A 30 8.97 -5.68 -16.78
C LEU A 30 9.30 -5.93 -18.25
N ASN A 31 8.34 -6.45 -19.02
CA ASN A 31 8.49 -6.74 -20.45
C ASN A 31 8.41 -5.50 -21.34
N GLY A 32 7.91 -4.38 -20.80
CA GLY A 32 7.66 -3.15 -21.56
C GLY A 32 6.32 -3.14 -22.30
N ASP A 33 5.46 -4.13 -22.06
CA ASP A 33 4.11 -4.26 -22.64
C ASP A 33 3.13 -3.25 -22.02
N GLN A 34 3.46 -2.72 -20.84
CA GLN A 34 2.65 -1.79 -20.07
C GLN A 34 3.53 -0.72 -19.44
N SER A 35 3.05 0.53 -19.44
CA SER A 35 3.70 1.62 -18.69
C SER A 35 3.52 1.42 -17.17
N ASN A 36 4.25 2.18 -16.35
CA ASN A 36 4.12 2.11 -14.90
C ASN A 36 2.66 2.24 -14.45
N VAL A 37 2.25 1.49 -13.41
CA VAL A 37 0.86 1.49 -12.91
C VAL A 37 0.82 1.73 -11.41
N LEU A 38 -0.10 2.58 -10.97
CA LEU A 38 -0.47 2.79 -9.59
C LEU A 38 -1.83 2.15 -9.34
N ILE A 39 -1.83 1.00 -8.66
CA ILE A 39 -3.05 0.29 -8.30
C ILE A 39 -3.55 0.86 -6.96
N LEU A 40 -4.81 1.27 -6.91
CA LEU A 40 -5.47 1.79 -5.72
C LEU A 40 -6.61 0.85 -5.34
N THR A 41 -6.65 0.41 -4.10
CA THR A 41 -7.62 -0.57 -3.64
C THR A 41 -7.89 -0.42 -2.14
N GLU A 42 -8.99 -1.03 -1.71
CA GLU A 42 -9.25 -1.39 -0.32
C GLU A 42 -9.33 -2.92 -0.22
N HIS A 43 -9.10 -3.46 0.97
CA HIS A 43 -9.19 -4.90 1.22
C HIS A 43 -10.31 -5.25 2.18
N ASP A 44 -10.85 -6.47 2.06
CA ASP A 44 -11.49 -7.14 3.19
C ASP A 44 -10.48 -7.30 4.35
N PRO A 45 -10.95 -7.46 5.60
CA PRO A 45 -10.06 -7.64 6.75
C PRO A 45 -9.04 -8.75 6.52
N VAL A 46 -7.75 -8.39 6.54
CA VAL A 46 -6.66 -9.32 6.27
C VAL A 46 -5.41 -8.95 7.07
N TYR A 47 -4.78 -9.96 7.65
CA TYR A 47 -3.43 -9.87 8.18
C TYR A 47 -2.43 -10.39 7.15
N THR A 48 -1.35 -9.65 6.95
CA THR A 48 -0.28 -10.07 6.05
C THR A 48 1.03 -10.10 6.82
N VAL A 49 1.85 -11.12 6.59
CA VAL A 49 3.20 -11.24 7.15
C VAL A 49 4.21 -11.17 6.01
N GLY A 50 5.19 -10.27 6.13
CA GLY A 50 6.28 -10.10 5.17
C GLY A 50 7.42 -11.10 5.40
N ILE A 51 8.59 -10.78 4.85
CA ILE A 51 9.78 -11.64 4.94
C ILE A 51 10.33 -11.82 6.36
N ARG A 52 10.05 -10.88 7.27
CA ARG A 52 10.34 -11.07 8.70
C ARG A 52 9.19 -11.90 9.26
N THR A 53 9.43 -13.17 9.58
CA THR A 53 8.37 -14.11 9.99
C THR A 53 8.56 -14.70 11.39
N LYS A 54 9.71 -14.48 12.04
CA LYS A 54 10.14 -15.19 13.26
C LYS A 54 9.12 -15.18 14.41
N SER A 55 8.21 -14.21 14.46
CA SER A 55 7.24 -14.04 15.56
C SER A 55 5.82 -14.50 15.22
N TYR A 56 5.55 -15.02 14.01
CA TYR A 56 4.18 -15.37 13.56
C TYR A 56 4.11 -16.82 13.05
N GLY A 57 4.10 -17.75 14.00
CA GLY A 57 3.93 -19.18 13.76
C GLY A 57 2.47 -19.60 13.47
N PRO A 58 2.20 -20.90 13.31
CA PRO A 58 0.87 -21.42 12.96
C PRO A 58 -0.23 -21.12 13.98
N GLU A 59 0.12 -20.98 15.26
CA GLU A 59 -0.83 -20.67 16.32
C GLU A 59 -1.38 -19.24 16.20
N GLU A 60 -0.48 -18.26 16.03
CA GLU A 60 -0.86 -16.86 15.80
C GLU A 60 -1.67 -16.70 14.52
N GLU A 61 -1.31 -17.44 13.47
CA GLU A 61 -2.10 -17.49 12.23
C GLU A 61 -3.53 -17.99 12.48
N ARG A 62 -3.71 -19.08 13.25
CA ARG A 62 -5.05 -19.57 13.62
C ARG A 62 -5.81 -18.56 14.48
N ARG A 63 -5.15 -17.95 15.45
CA ARG A 63 -5.74 -16.93 16.35
C ARG A 63 -6.27 -15.74 15.55
N LEU A 64 -5.48 -15.24 14.60
CA LEU A 64 -5.87 -14.09 13.78
C LEU A 64 -6.98 -14.44 12.78
N LYS A 65 -6.97 -15.64 12.19
CA LYS A 65 -8.07 -16.13 11.35
C LYS A 65 -9.38 -16.26 12.12
N ALA A 66 -9.33 -16.66 13.40
CA ALA A 66 -10.51 -16.78 14.25
C ALA A 66 -11.22 -15.43 14.52
N LEU A 67 -10.56 -14.29 14.28
CA LEU A 67 -11.17 -12.96 14.35
C LEU A 67 -12.03 -12.61 13.11
N GLY A 68 -12.07 -13.50 12.11
CA GLY A 68 -12.81 -13.27 10.86
C GLY A 68 -12.01 -12.54 9.77
N ALA A 69 -10.68 -12.44 9.93
CA ALA A 69 -9.79 -11.88 8.92
C ALA A 69 -9.09 -12.98 8.10
N GLU A 70 -8.79 -12.70 6.83
CA GLU A 70 -7.86 -13.52 6.05
C GLU A 70 -6.44 -13.43 6.62
N PHE A 71 -5.57 -14.38 6.26
CA PHE A 71 -4.15 -14.34 6.63
C PHE A 71 -3.27 -14.79 5.46
N PHE A 72 -2.28 -13.98 5.09
CA PHE A 72 -1.35 -14.29 4.01
C PHE A 72 0.11 -14.09 4.42
N ARG A 73 0.97 -14.97 3.92
CA ARG A 73 2.42 -14.80 3.95
C ARG A 73 2.88 -14.28 2.59
N THR A 74 3.75 -13.28 2.61
CA THR A 74 4.09 -12.46 1.44
C THR A 74 5.59 -12.22 1.35
N ASN A 75 6.05 -11.80 0.18
CA ASN A 75 7.46 -11.46 -0.06
C ASN A 75 7.78 -9.97 0.14
N ARG A 76 6.85 -9.16 0.68
CA ARG A 76 7.15 -7.76 1.01
C ARG A 76 8.10 -7.64 2.20
N GLY A 77 8.82 -6.53 2.26
CA GLY A 77 9.53 -6.11 3.46
C GLY A 77 8.61 -5.99 4.68
N GLY A 78 9.22 -6.02 5.87
CA GLY A 78 8.53 -5.88 7.15
C GLY A 78 8.05 -7.22 7.75
N LEU A 79 7.42 -7.11 8.92
CA LEU A 79 6.81 -8.20 9.70
C LEU A 79 5.31 -8.26 9.36
N ILE A 80 4.43 -8.19 10.35
CA ILE A 80 2.99 -8.23 10.20
C ILE A 80 2.39 -6.82 9.99
N THR A 81 1.30 -6.75 9.25
CA THR A 81 0.37 -5.60 9.24
C THR A 81 -1.06 -6.09 9.03
N PHE A 82 -2.01 -5.19 9.24
CA PHE A 82 -3.42 -5.35 8.92
C PHE A 82 -3.82 -4.45 7.74
N HIS A 83 -4.76 -4.94 6.93
CA HIS A 83 -5.52 -4.15 5.95
C HIS A 83 -7.01 -4.43 6.11
N GLY A 84 -7.85 -3.44 5.81
CA GLY A 84 -9.30 -3.58 5.89
C GLY A 84 -10.03 -2.37 5.30
N PRO A 85 -11.37 -2.38 5.34
CA PRO A 85 -12.19 -1.29 4.84
C PRO A 85 -11.85 0.05 5.51
N GLY A 86 -11.83 1.13 4.72
CA GLY A 86 -11.47 2.48 5.19
C GLY A 86 -9.96 2.74 5.22
N GLN A 87 -9.14 1.84 4.67
CA GLN A 87 -7.70 1.99 4.54
C GLN A 87 -7.34 2.08 3.05
N LEU A 88 -6.72 3.18 2.64
CA LEU A 88 -6.20 3.31 1.27
C LEU A 88 -4.96 2.41 1.14
N VAL A 89 -5.06 1.37 0.31
CA VAL A 89 -3.91 0.56 -0.09
C VAL A 89 -3.50 0.94 -1.51
N ALA A 90 -2.25 1.34 -1.66
CA ALA A 90 -1.68 1.71 -2.95
C ALA A 90 -0.48 0.82 -3.28
N TYR A 91 -0.49 0.24 -4.48
CA TYR A 91 0.58 -0.56 -5.03
C TYR A 91 1.16 0.13 -6.28
N PRO A 92 2.17 1.00 -6.12
CA PRO A 92 2.90 1.55 -7.26
C PRO A 92 3.80 0.45 -7.84
N VAL A 93 3.38 -0.09 -8.97
CA VAL A 93 4.12 -1.06 -9.79
C VAL A 93 4.92 -0.28 -10.83
N LEU A 94 6.14 0.10 -10.46
CA LEU A 94 7.00 1.00 -11.22
C LEU A 94 8.27 0.27 -11.64
N ASN A 95 8.69 0.48 -12.88
CA ASN A 95 10.05 0.22 -13.32
C ASN A 95 10.94 1.41 -12.90
N LEU A 96 11.73 1.21 -11.84
CA LEU A 96 12.59 2.24 -11.25
C LEU A 96 13.65 2.77 -12.24
N LYS A 97 13.94 2.06 -13.33
CA LYS A 97 14.81 2.59 -14.41
C LYS A 97 14.20 3.80 -15.12
N ASN A 98 12.88 3.97 -15.10
CA ASN A 98 12.22 5.17 -15.63
C ASN A 98 12.31 6.38 -14.68
N PHE A 99 12.72 6.13 -13.43
CA PHE A 99 12.86 7.13 -12.38
C PHE A 99 14.32 7.24 -11.96
N GLN A 100 14.67 6.55 -10.88
CA GLN A 100 16.01 6.35 -10.38
C GLN A 100 16.14 4.87 -9.98
N PRO A 101 17.14 4.13 -10.47
CA PRO A 101 17.29 2.69 -10.25
C PRO A 101 17.79 2.38 -8.83
N SER A 102 17.01 2.75 -7.81
CA SER A 102 17.35 2.60 -6.40
C SER A 102 16.08 2.36 -5.56
N VAL A 103 16.03 1.20 -4.90
CA VAL A 103 14.93 0.86 -3.98
C VAL A 103 14.91 1.81 -2.78
N ARG A 104 16.07 2.22 -2.28
CA ARG A 104 16.17 3.18 -1.18
C ARG A 104 15.60 4.55 -1.57
N TRP A 105 15.92 5.02 -2.77
CA TRP A 105 15.32 6.24 -3.32
C TRP A 105 13.80 6.11 -3.37
N TYR A 106 13.30 4.99 -3.89
CA TYR A 106 11.87 4.73 -4.02
C TYR A 106 11.14 4.75 -2.67
N VAL A 107 11.63 3.99 -1.68
CA VAL A 107 11.03 3.96 -0.33
C VAL A 107 10.98 5.37 0.28
N CYS A 108 12.09 6.13 0.19
CA CYS A 108 12.16 7.50 0.69
C CYS A 108 11.15 8.42 0.00
N HIS A 109 10.92 8.25 -1.31
CA HIS A 109 9.95 9.08 -2.03
C HIS A 109 8.50 8.69 -1.74
N ILE A 110 8.22 7.40 -1.51
CA ILE A 110 6.91 6.96 -1.03
C ILE A 110 6.62 7.53 0.37
N GLU A 111 7.60 7.53 1.28
CA GLU A 111 7.48 8.18 2.59
C GLU A 111 7.19 9.69 2.44
N LYS A 112 7.95 10.38 1.57
CA LYS A 112 7.74 11.81 1.27
C LYS A 112 6.36 12.09 0.68
N THR A 113 5.84 11.22 -0.18
CA THR A 113 4.48 11.34 -0.73
C THR A 113 3.44 11.36 0.38
N VAL A 114 3.56 10.45 1.35
CA VAL A 114 2.60 10.38 2.47
C VAL A 114 2.79 11.56 3.44
N ILE A 115 4.03 12.01 3.67
CA ILE A 115 4.31 13.21 4.45
C ILE A 115 3.70 14.45 3.80
N ASP A 116 3.84 14.62 2.48
CA ASP A 116 3.24 15.73 1.74
C ASP A 116 1.70 15.66 1.79
N LEU A 117 1.11 14.47 1.66
CA LEU A 117 -0.33 14.26 1.88
C LEU A 117 -0.75 14.74 3.26
N CYS A 118 -0.03 14.34 4.32
CA CYS A 118 -0.35 14.74 5.69
C CYS A 118 -0.23 16.26 5.85
N ARG A 119 0.80 16.88 5.26
CA ARG A 119 0.99 18.33 5.23
C ARG A 119 -0.19 19.05 4.56
N ARG A 120 -0.76 18.50 3.48
CA ARG A 120 -1.98 19.03 2.82
C ARG A 120 -3.24 18.95 3.69
N TYR A 121 -3.21 18.15 4.74
CA TYR A 121 -4.24 18.09 5.79
C TYR A 121 -3.90 18.97 7.00
N GLY A 122 -2.76 19.66 7.01
CA GLY A 122 -2.28 20.40 8.18
C GLY A 122 -1.68 19.50 9.28
N LEU A 123 -1.44 18.22 8.99
CA LEU A 123 -0.85 17.26 9.93
C LEU A 123 0.67 17.23 9.80
N LYS A 124 1.37 17.19 10.93
CA LYS A 124 2.84 17.08 10.98
C LYS A 124 3.25 15.61 11.06
N ALA A 125 3.56 15.03 9.90
CA ALA A 125 4.06 13.67 9.79
C ALA A 125 5.57 13.62 9.51
N ALA A 126 6.22 12.52 9.92
CA ALA A 126 7.65 12.30 9.73
C ALA A 126 7.97 10.81 9.54
N THR A 127 9.19 10.52 9.05
CA THR A 127 9.79 9.19 9.13
C THR A 127 10.51 9.00 10.46
N THR A 128 10.73 7.75 10.84
CA THR A 128 11.56 7.38 12.01
C THR A 128 12.57 6.31 11.58
N GLU A 129 13.28 5.70 12.53
CA GLU A 129 14.09 4.50 12.27
C GLU A 129 13.25 3.32 11.77
N ASP A 130 11.95 3.32 12.09
CA ASP A 130 11.00 2.31 11.67
C ASP A 130 10.26 2.72 10.40
N THR A 131 10.31 1.85 9.39
CA THR A 131 9.68 2.08 8.09
C THR A 131 8.18 2.40 8.20
N GLY A 132 7.77 3.42 7.46
CA GLY A 132 6.43 3.98 7.48
C GLY A 132 6.43 5.47 7.81
N VAL A 133 5.24 6.04 7.88
CA VAL A 133 5.04 7.46 8.20
C VAL A 133 4.24 7.59 9.49
N TRP A 134 4.65 8.55 10.31
CA TRP A 134 4.29 8.66 11.72
C TRP A 134 3.84 10.08 12.08
N ILE A 135 2.88 10.20 13.02
CA ILE A 135 2.51 11.45 13.69
C ILE A 135 2.84 11.25 15.17
N GLY A 136 3.91 11.91 15.65
CA GLY A 136 4.55 11.52 16.91
C GLY A 136 4.94 10.04 16.87
N ASP A 137 4.55 9.28 17.90
CA ASP A 137 4.80 7.84 18.00
C ASP A 137 3.67 6.96 17.42
N ARG A 138 2.75 7.54 16.63
CA ARG A 138 1.63 6.81 16.03
C ARG A 138 1.82 6.65 14.52
N LYS A 139 1.83 5.41 14.03
CA LYS A 139 1.95 5.12 12.59
C LYS A 139 0.64 5.46 11.88
N ILE A 140 0.69 6.36 10.91
CA ILE A 140 -0.45 6.69 10.04
C ILE A 140 -0.42 5.89 8.73
N CYS A 141 0.77 5.48 8.28
CA CYS A 141 0.92 4.71 7.05
C CYS A 141 2.02 3.65 7.18
N ALA A 142 1.65 2.40 6.87
CA ALA A 142 2.60 1.30 6.74
C ALA A 142 3.17 1.26 5.31
N ILE A 143 4.47 1.00 5.20
CA ILE A 143 5.16 0.84 3.91
C ILE A 143 5.87 -0.49 3.91
N GLY A 144 5.56 -1.33 2.92
CA GLY A 144 6.10 -2.65 2.74
C GLY A 144 6.21 -2.95 1.26
N ILE A 145 7.44 -2.91 0.74
CA ILE A 145 7.73 -3.00 -0.68
C ILE A 145 8.55 -4.26 -0.97
N HIS A 146 8.38 -4.80 -2.16
CA HIS A 146 9.31 -5.73 -2.79
C HIS A 146 9.76 -5.14 -4.14
N ALA A 147 10.98 -5.43 -4.56
CA ALA A 147 11.46 -5.05 -5.88
C ALA A 147 12.29 -6.18 -6.49
N SER A 148 12.04 -6.50 -7.75
CA SER A 148 12.81 -7.47 -8.53
C SER A 148 13.07 -6.92 -9.91
N ARG A 149 14.32 -7.02 -10.38
CA ARG A 149 14.75 -6.46 -11.69
C ARG A 149 14.33 -5.00 -11.88
N TYR A 150 14.37 -4.21 -10.81
CA TYR A 150 13.95 -2.80 -10.74
C TYR A 150 12.43 -2.55 -10.89
N VAL A 151 11.59 -3.58 -10.96
CA VAL A 151 10.13 -3.43 -10.93
C VAL A 151 9.62 -3.63 -9.50
N THR A 152 8.84 -2.68 -9.00
CA THR A 152 8.30 -2.70 -7.63
C THR A 152 6.97 -3.44 -7.56
N THR A 153 6.72 -4.11 -6.43
CA THR A 153 5.41 -4.64 -6.03
C THR A 153 5.18 -4.37 -4.55
N HIS A 154 3.94 -4.58 -4.10
CA HIS A 154 3.40 -4.07 -2.85
C HIS A 154 3.50 -2.55 -2.82
N GLY A 155 3.60 -1.93 -1.64
CA GLY A 155 3.53 -0.48 -1.56
C GLY A 155 3.24 0.01 -0.16
N LEU A 156 2.12 0.73 -0.03
CA LEU A 156 1.76 1.43 1.19
C LEU A 156 0.28 1.22 1.55
N ALA A 157 0.00 1.39 2.84
CA ALA A 157 -1.34 1.32 3.40
C ALA A 157 -1.54 2.50 4.35
N LEU A 158 -2.34 3.49 3.91
CA LEU A 158 -2.65 4.71 4.65
C LEU A 158 -3.97 4.53 5.39
N ASN A 159 -3.95 4.74 6.71
CA ASN A 159 -5.15 4.66 7.52
C ASN A 159 -6.01 5.92 7.32
N CYS A 160 -7.19 5.78 6.70
CA CYS A 160 -8.10 6.90 6.43
C CYS A 160 -9.17 6.99 7.51
N ASN A 161 -10.14 6.08 7.49
CA ASN A 161 -11.22 5.92 8.47
C ASN A 161 -11.42 4.45 8.92
N ASN A 162 -10.44 3.57 8.66
CA ASN A 162 -10.51 2.18 9.07
C ASN A 162 -10.54 1.99 10.58
N ASP A 163 -11.17 0.90 11.02
CA ASP A 163 -11.16 0.48 12.42
C ASP A 163 -9.73 0.12 12.86
N LEU A 164 -9.19 0.91 13.80
CA LEU A 164 -7.85 0.70 14.36
C LEU A 164 -7.81 -0.44 15.40
N GLY A 165 -8.97 -0.95 15.83
CA GLY A 165 -9.10 -2.08 16.76
C GLY A 165 -8.38 -3.33 16.28
N TRP A 166 -8.33 -3.57 14.96
CA TRP A 166 -7.62 -4.68 14.35
C TRP A 166 -6.11 -4.68 14.67
N PHE A 167 -5.49 -3.50 14.80
CA PHE A 167 -4.07 -3.41 15.14
C PHE A 167 -3.77 -3.84 16.59
N LYS A 168 -4.76 -3.87 17.48
CA LYS A 168 -4.58 -4.31 18.88
C LYS A 168 -4.29 -5.82 18.99
N HIS A 169 -4.57 -6.58 17.94
CA HIS A 169 -4.35 -8.02 17.91
C HIS A 169 -2.96 -8.41 17.41
N ILE A 170 -2.14 -7.45 17.02
CA ILE A 170 -0.78 -7.66 16.51
C ILE A 170 0.18 -6.68 17.17
N VAL A 171 1.48 -6.93 17.06
CA VAL A 171 2.51 -5.93 17.34
C VAL A 171 3.03 -5.44 15.99
N PRO A 172 2.48 -4.34 15.44
CA PRO A 172 2.82 -3.91 14.08
C PRO A 172 4.31 -3.64 13.98
N CYS A 173 4.97 -4.25 13.00
CA CYS A 173 6.43 -4.17 12.83
C CYS A 173 7.29 -4.65 14.02
N GLY A 174 6.70 -5.20 15.09
CA GLY A 174 7.42 -5.68 16.28
C GLY A 174 7.90 -4.59 17.22
N ILE A 175 7.30 -3.38 17.18
CA ILE A 175 7.73 -2.22 17.95
C ILE A 175 6.79 -2.04 19.15
N GLU A 176 7.32 -2.26 20.35
CA GLU A 176 6.58 -2.01 21.59
C GLU A 176 6.52 -0.51 21.89
N GLY A 177 5.40 -0.05 22.47
CA GLY A 177 5.23 1.36 22.88
C GLY A 177 4.83 2.34 21.78
N LYS A 178 4.80 1.93 20.50
CA LYS A 178 4.31 2.75 19.39
C LYS A 178 2.89 2.39 18.96
N GLY A 179 2.08 3.41 18.69
CA GLY A 179 0.67 3.25 18.33
C GLY A 179 0.43 3.26 16.82
N VAL A 180 -0.85 3.14 16.44
CA VAL A 180 -1.34 3.46 15.10
C VAL A 180 -2.35 4.60 15.18
N THR A 181 -2.51 5.35 14.10
CA THR A 181 -3.54 6.39 13.96
C THR A 181 -4.12 6.39 12.56
N SER A 182 -5.13 7.22 12.32
CA SER A 182 -5.77 7.43 11.01
C SER A 182 -5.95 8.92 10.73
N LEU A 183 -6.16 9.29 9.46
CA LEU A 183 -6.52 10.66 9.11
C LEU A 183 -7.75 11.13 9.88
N SER A 184 -8.75 10.25 10.03
CA SER A 184 -10.00 10.59 10.72
C SER A 184 -9.78 10.86 12.22
N THR A 185 -8.93 10.04 12.86
CA THR A 185 -8.55 10.22 14.26
C THR A 185 -7.82 11.54 14.48
N GLU A 186 -6.83 11.86 13.64
CA GLU A 186 -6.01 13.06 13.82
C GLU A 186 -6.75 14.35 13.47
N LEU A 187 -7.73 14.29 12.57
CA LEU A 187 -8.53 15.45 12.15
C LEU A 187 -9.85 15.59 12.90
N SER A 188 -10.19 14.64 13.79
CA SER A 188 -11.46 14.62 14.55
C SER A 188 -12.71 14.74 13.66
N ARG A 189 -12.65 14.17 12.45
CA ARG A 189 -13.76 14.09 11.49
C ARG A 189 -13.58 12.87 10.61
N GLU A 190 -14.63 12.43 9.94
CA GLU A 190 -14.49 11.36 8.94
C GLU A 190 -13.68 11.84 7.72
N VAL A 191 -12.72 11.02 7.32
CA VAL A 191 -11.91 11.17 6.09
C VAL A 191 -12.00 9.87 5.30
N PRO A 192 -12.90 9.78 4.32
CA PRO A 192 -13.07 8.56 3.53
C PRO A 192 -11.88 8.33 2.59
N VAL A 193 -11.71 7.07 2.15
CA VAL A 193 -10.62 6.66 1.24
C VAL A 193 -10.63 7.46 -0.06
N GLU A 194 -11.79 7.84 -0.58
CA GLU A 194 -11.90 8.66 -1.79
C GLU A 194 -11.25 10.05 -1.62
N GLU A 195 -11.54 10.74 -0.52
CA GLU A 195 -10.95 12.05 -0.20
C GLU A 195 -9.43 11.95 -0.05
N ALA A 196 -8.97 10.93 0.70
CA ALA A 196 -7.55 10.67 0.90
C ALA A 196 -6.85 10.32 -0.42
N THR A 197 -7.52 9.57 -1.30
CA THR A 197 -7.00 9.18 -2.63
C THR A 197 -6.72 10.41 -3.50
N ALA A 198 -7.62 11.41 -3.51
CA ALA A 198 -7.41 12.62 -4.30
C ALA A 198 -6.11 13.35 -3.88
N LYS A 199 -5.91 13.56 -2.57
CA LYS A 199 -4.68 14.19 -2.06
C LYS A 199 -3.43 13.32 -2.20
N PHE A 200 -3.60 12.00 -2.15
CA PHE A 200 -2.52 11.05 -2.39
C PHE A 200 -2.00 11.17 -3.81
N LEU A 201 -2.88 11.26 -4.80
CA LEU A 201 -2.50 11.39 -6.20
C LEU A 201 -1.79 12.72 -6.48
N GLU A 202 -2.26 13.84 -5.91
CA GLU A 202 -1.54 15.12 -5.98
C GLU A 202 -0.11 15.00 -5.41
N SER A 203 0.00 14.44 -4.22
CA SER A 203 1.29 14.29 -3.53
C SER A 203 2.22 13.35 -4.29
N PHE A 204 1.69 12.24 -4.81
CA PHE A 204 2.45 11.25 -5.58
C PHE A 204 2.99 11.85 -6.88
N ARG A 205 2.15 12.59 -7.60
CA ARG A 205 2.52 13.32 -8.81
C ARG A 205 3.68 14.29 -8.54
N ASP A 206 3.52 15.12 -7.52
CA ASP A 206 4.45 16.20 -7.22
C ASP A 206 5.79 15.66 -6.69
N VAL A 207 5.77 14.64 -5.83
CA VAL A 207 6.98 14.05 -5.22
C VAL A 207 7.75 13.14 -6.20
N LEU A 208 7.06 12.32 -7.00
CA LEU A 208 7.75 11.46 -7.99
C LEU A 208 8.05 12.18 -9.31
N GLN A 209 7.52 13.39 -9.48
CA GLN A 209 7.64 14.18 -10.72
C GLN A 209 7.19 13.37 -11.93
N CYS A 210 5.96 12.87 -11.86
CA CYS A 210 5.36 11.99 -12.86
C CYS A 210 4.02 12.54 -13.33
N ASP A 211 3.57 12.11 -14.51
CA ASP A 211 2.23 12.40 -15.00
C ASP A 211 1.30 11.24 -14.63
N LEU A 212 0.16 11.56 -14.03
CA LEU A 212 -0.86 10.57 -13.72
C LEU A 212 -1.94 10.56 -14.81
N LYS A 213 -2.25 9.37 -15.32
CA LYS A 213 -3.33 9.17 -16.30
C LYS A 213 -4.21 8.02 -15.84
N GLU A 214 -5.52 8.21 -15.83
CA GLU A 214 -6.43 7.08 -15.60
C GLU A 214 -6.24 6.02 -16.71
N LEU A 215 -6.35 4.73 -16.36
CA LEU A 215 -6.44 3.69 -17.38
C LEU A 215 -7.78 3.79 -18.09
N GLU A 216 -7.78 3.57 -19.39
CA GLU A 216 -9.00 3.48 -20.17
C GLU A 216 -9.92 2.39 -19.59
N PRO A 217 -11.24 2.62 -19.49
CA PRO A 217 -12.16 1.70 -18.83
C PRO A 217 -12.08 0.25 -19.34
N ASP A 218 -11.89 0.07 -20.64
CA ASP A 218 -11.71 -1.26 -21.26
C ASP A 218 -10.44 -1.94 -20.79
N LYS A 219 -9.33 -1.20 -20.74
CA LYS A 219 -8.04 -1.73 -20.27
C LYS A 219 -8.08 -2.06 -18.79
N GLN A 220 -8.76 -1.24 -18.00
CA GLN A 220 -9.00 -1.50 -16.58
C GLN A 220 -9.80 -2.79 -16.38
N ARG A 221 -10.89 -3.00 -17.15
CA ARG A 221 -11.66 -4.25 -17.10
C ARG A 221 -10.84 -5.47 -17.51
N GLU A 222 -10.04 -5.35 -18.57
CA GLU A 222 -9.16 -6.42 -19.05
C GLU A 222 -8.16 -6.84 -17.96
N ILE A 223 -7.45 -5.87 -17.36
CA ILE A 223 -6.44 -6.11 -16.34
C ILE A 223 -7.06 -6.70 -15.07
N LEU A 224 -8.22 -6.18 -14.63
CA LEU A 224 -8.94 -6.72 -13.47
C LEU A 224 -9.48 -8.13 -13.74
N GLY A 225 -9.92 -8.40 -14.97
CA GLY A 225 -10.37 -9.73 -15.42
C GLY A 225 -9.25 -10.76 -15.38
N GLN A 226 -8.07 -10.43 -15.93
CA GLN A 226 -6.89 -11.29 -15.91
C GLN A 226 -6.42 -11.63 -14.48
N GLY A 227 -6.53 -10.68 -13.55
CA GLY A 227 -6.24 -10.91 -12.13
C GLY A 227 -7.23 -11.87 -11.43
N CYS A 228 -8.44 -12.03 -11.97
CA CYS A 228 -9.48 -12.92 -11.44
C CYS A 228 -9.44 -14.35 -12.03
N SER A 229 -8.84 -14.55 -13.21
CA SER A 229 -8.87 -15.83 -13.93
C SER A 229 -7.99 -16.95 -13.34
N PHE A 230 -7.19 -16.67 -12.30
CA PHE A 230 -6.28 -17.65 -11.68
C PHE A 230 -6.83 -18.29 -10.39
N SER A 231 -8.14 -18.20 -10.15
CA SER A 231 -8.82 -18.97 -9.10
C SER A 231 -9.40 -20.26 -9.67
N SER A 232 -8.53 -21.25 -9.87
CA SER A 232 -8.88 -22.66 -10.06
C SER A 232 -7.83 -23.51 -9.35
#